data_AF-A0A7K3UN00-F1
#
_entry.id   AF-A0A7K3UN00-F1
#
_cell.length_a   1.000
_cell.length_b   1.000
_cell.length_c   1.000
_cell.angle_alpha   90.00
_cell.angle_beta   90.00
_cell.angle_gamma   90.00
#
_symmetry.space_group_name_H-M   'P 1'
#
loop_
_entity.id
_entity.type
_entity.pdbx_description
1 polymer ?
#
loop_
_entity_poly.entity_id
_entity_poly.type
_entity_poly.pdbx_seq_one_letter_code
_entity_poly.pdbx_strand_id
1 'polypeptide(L)'
;VRAYVESCSAAEELEIAQQSLALQKQRVKLTQRLRDAGRGNQPDVTRGQTQADTLAADIPRFIARRRAAQYRLAMLLARAPSDLPPAALACSRLPHLKQPIPVGDGAALLKRRPDVRQAERLLAASTAR
;
A
#
# COMPACT_ATOMS: atom_id res chain seq x y z
N VAL A 1 -13.31 2.12 1.85
CA VAL A 1 -12.17 3.06 2.00
C VAL A 1 -10.82 2.35 2.11
N ARG A 2 -10.60 1.46 3.08
CA ARG A 2 -9.32 0.76 3.28
C ARG A 2 -8.72 0.14 2.01
N ALA A 3 -9.51 -0.64 1.26
CA ALA A 3 -9.04 -1.29 0.03
C ALA A 3 -8.56 -0.29 -1.05
N TYR A 4 -9.19 0.88 -1.14
CA TYR A 4 -8.76 1.94 -2.05
C TYR A 4 -7.42 2.53 -1.61
N VAL A 5 -7.27 2.83 -0.31
CA VAL A 5 -6.02 3.37 0.25
C VAL A 5 -4.87 2.35 0.11
N GLU A 6 -5.12 1.07 0.37
CA GLU A 6 -4.14 -0.01 0.19
C GLU A 6 -3.69 -0.17 -1.27
N SER A 7 -4.60 0.02 -2.24
CA SER A 7 -4.25 0.03 -3.66
C SER A 7 -3.33 1.21 -4.00
N CYS A 8 -3.67 2.42 -3.54
CA CYS A 8 -2.86 3.61 -3.76
C CYS A 8 -1.47 3.48 -3.11
N SER A 9 -1.40 2.98 -1.87
CA SER A 9 -0.14 2.85 -1.15
C SER A 9 0.78 1.80 -1.78
N ALA A 10 0.24 0.66 -2.22
CA ALA A 10 1.04 -0.33 -2.92
C ALA A 10 1.55 0.16 -4.29
N ALA A 11 0.79 1.04 -4.96
CA ALA A 11 1.24 1.68 -6.19
C ALA A 11 2.35 2.70 -5.94
N GLU A 12 2.26 3.50 -4.88
CA GLU A 12 3.32 4.44 -4.48
C GLU A 12 4.61 3.69 -4.07
N GLU A 13 4.50 2.65 -3.24
CA GLU A 13 5.62 1.79 -2.85
C GLU A 13 6.28 1.12 -4.07
N LEU A 14 5.49 0.71 -5.07
CA LEU A 14 5.99 0.16 -6.32
C LEU A 14 6.80 1.18 -7.12
N GLU A 15 6.32 2.42 -7.26
CA GLU A 15 7.05 3.50 -7.94
C GLU A 15 8.39 3.77 -7.23
N ILE A 16 8.39 3.87 -5.90
CA ILE A 16 9.61 4.08 -5.09
C ILE A 16 10.60 2.93 -5.28
N ALA A 17 10.13 1.68 -5.25
CA ALA A 17 10.98 0.51 -5.44
C ALA A 17 11.62 0.49 -6.84
N GLN A 18 10.86 0.84 -7.88
CA GLN A 18 11.36 0.93 -9.25
C GLN A 18 12.41 2.04 -9.41
N GLN A 19 12.17 3.22 -8.83
CA GLN A 19 13.14 4.32 -8.84
C GLN A 19 14.41 3.94 -8.09
N SER A 20 14.27 3.30 -6.92
CA SER A 20 15.40 2.83 -6.11
C SER A 20 16.24 1.80 -6.86
N LEU A 21 15.60 0.85 -7.54
CA LEU A 21 16.28 -0.13 -8.40
C LEU A 21 17.02 0.56 -9.56
N ALA A 22 16.40 1.55 -10.21
CA ALA A 22 17.03 2.29 -11.30
C ALA A 22 18.29 3.03 -10.83
N LEU A 23 18.22 3.72 -9.69
CA LEU A 23 19.37 4.39 -9.08
C LEU A 23 20.47 3.39 -8.67
N GLN A 24 20.09 2.25 -8.09
CA GLN A 24 21.06 1.23 -7.72
C GLN A 24 21.77 0.64 -8.94
N LYS A 25 21.06 0.38 -10.03
CA LYS A 25 21.67 -0.06 -11.31
C LYS A 25 22.64 0.97 -11.86
N GLN A 26 22.33 2.27 -11.76
CA GLN A 26 23.26 3.33 -12.15
C GLN A 26 24.52 3.33 -11.28
N ARG A 27 24.38 3.12 -9.97
CA ARG A 27 25.51 2.98 -9.04
C ARG A 27 26.39 1.80 -9.39
N VAL A 28 25.82 0.62 -9.62
CA VAL A 28 26.58 -0.57 -10.05
C VAL A 28 27.35 -0.30 -11.33
N LYS A 29 26.72 0.36 -12.31
CA LYS A 29 27.38 0.74 -13.57
C LYS A 29 28.56 1.69 -13.35
N LEU A 30 28.45 2.64 -12.41
CA LEU A 30 29.55 3.54 -12.05
C LEU A 30 30.69 2.77 -11.37
N THR A 31 30.38 1.94 -10.38
CA THR A 31 31.38 1.12 -9.67
C THR A 31 32.10 0.17 -10.61
N GLN A 32 31.38 -0.41 -11.57
CA GLN A 32 31.94 -1.26 -12.61
C GLN A 32 32.99 -0.51 -13.46
N ARG A 33 32.66 0.72 -13.89
CA ARG A 33 33.58 1.58 -14.66
C ARG A 33 34.82 1.98 -13.85
N LEU A 34 34.65 2.28 -12.56
CA LEU A 34 35.78 2.61 -11.69
C LEU A 34 36.73 1.41 -11.54
N ARG A 35 36.17 0.21 -11.36
CA ARG A 35 36.93 -1.04 -11.30
C ARG A 35 37.63 -1.34 -12.63
N ASP A 36 36.96 -1.17 -13.77
CA ASP A 36 37.57 -1.30 -15.11
C ASP A 36 38.73 -0.31 -15.32
N ALA A 37 38.65 0.89 -14.75
CA ALA A 37 39.71 1.89 -14.79
C ALA A 37 40.81 1.70 -13.72
N GLY A 38 40.80 0.57 -12.99
CA GLY A 38 41.78 0.26 -11.94
C GLY A 38 41.63 1.09 -10.66
N ARG A 39 40.50 1.79 -10.49
CA ARG A 39 40.19 2.65 -9.32
C ARG A 39 39.04 2.09 -8.46
N GLY A 40 38.91 0.77 -8.40
CA GLY A 40 37.88 0.07 -7.63
C GLY A 40 38.20 -1.42 -7.49
N ASN A 41 37.32 -2.17 -6.82
CA ASN A 41 37.51 -3.60 -6.58
C ASN A 41 36.26 -4.40 -6.99
N GLN A 42 36.43 -5.71 -7.22
CA GLN A 42 35.33 -6.60 -7.60
C GLN A 42 34.28 -6.80 -6.48
N PRO A 43 34.66 -6.93 -5.19
CA PRO A 43 33.69 -7.04 -4.10
C PRO A 43 32.65 -5.92 -4.04
N ASP A 44 33.03 -4.67 -4.34
CA ASP A 44 32.11 -3.53 -4.35
C ASP A 44 31.08 -3.61 -5.47
N VAL A 45 31.48 -4.09 -6.64
CA VAL A 45 30.58 -4.37 -7.76
C VAL A 45 29.58 -5.47 -7.37
N THR A 46 30.09 -6.59 -6.85
CA THR A 46 29.26 -7.74 -6.47
C THR A 46 28.25 -7.35 -5.40
N ARG A 47 28.68 -6.61 -4.36
CA ARG A 47 27.79 -6.09 -3.31
C ARG A 47 26.70 -5.20 -3.89
N GLY A 48 27.07 -4.29 -4.80
CA GLY A 48 26.13 -3.41 -5.47
C GLY A 48 25.09 -4.18 -6.29
N GLN A 49 25.51 -5.23 -6.99
CA GLN A 49 24.64 -6.10 -7.77
C GLN A 49 23.67 -6.88 -6.86
N THR A 50 24.17 -7.49 -5.78
CA THR A 50 23.30 -8.18 -4.80
C THR A 50 22.24 -7.24 -4.25
N GLN A 51 22.58 -5.97 -3.95
CA GLN A 51 21.61 -4.99 -3.49
C GLN A 51 20.57 -4.63 -4.56
N ALA A 52 20.96 -4.56 -5.84
CA ALA A 52 20.02 -4.37 -6.94
C ALA A 52 19.07 -5.57 -7.08
N ASP A 53 19.57 -6.79 -6.93
CA ASP A 53 18.78 -8.02 -7.03
C ASP A 53 17.77 -8.11 -5.88
N THR A 54 18.17 -7.75 -4.66
CA THR A 54 17.26 -7.64 -3.51
C THR A 54 16.13 -6.64 -3.76
N LEU A 55 16.45 -5.44 -4.27
CA LEU A 55 15.44 -4.44 -4.62
C LEU A 55 14.49 -4.92 -5.72
N ALA A 56 15.02 -5.65 -6.71
CA ALA A 56 14.20 -6.23 -7.76
C ALA A 56 13.25 -7.31 -7.22
N ALA A 57 13.68 -8.09 -6.22
CA ALA A 57 12.87 -9.13 -5.59
C ALA A 57 11.68 -8.58 -4.79
N ASP A 58 11.74 -7.33 -4.32
CA ASP A 58 10.63 -6.68 -3.62
C ASP A 58 9.50 -6.21 -4.56
N ILE A 59 9.79 -5.95 -5.84
CA ILE A 59 8.83 -5.40 -6.81
C ILE A 59 7.58 -6.29 -6.98
N PRO A 60 7.68 -7.61 -7.20
CA PRO A 60 6.52 -8.49 -7.34
C PRO A 60 5.57 -8.44 -6.14
N ARG A 61 6.09 -8.25 -4.92
CA ARG A 61 5.28 -8.14 -3.70
C ARG A 61 4.36 -6.91 -3.76
N PHE A 62 4.86 -5.77 -4.20
CA PHE A 62 4.04 -4.55 -4.32
C PHE A 62 2.98 -4.68 -5.43
N ILE A 63 3.34 -5.31 -6.56
CA ILE A 63 2.38 -5.61 -7.64
C ILE A 63 1.24 -6.50 -7.11
N ALA A 64 1.58 -7.57 -6.39
CA ALA A 64 0.60 -8.49 -5.82
C ALA A 64 -0.31 -7.79 -4.79
N ARG A 65 0.26 -6.98 -3.90
CA ARG A 65 -0.49 -6.19 -2.91
C ARG A 65 -1.49 -5.24 -3.60
N ARG A 66 -1.04 -4.52 -4.63
CA ARG A 66 -1.92 -3.63 -5.42
C ARG A 66 -3.08 -4.39 -6.05
N ARG A 67 -2.80 -5.53 -6.71
CA ARG A 67 -3.85 -6.36 -7.34
C ARG A 67 -4.84 -6.90 -6.33
N ALA A 68 -4.37 -7.42 -5.19
CA ALA A 68 -5.24 -7.93 -4.13
C ALA A 68 -6.17 -6.84 -3.57
N ALA A 69 -5.65 -5.62 -3.36
CA ALA A 69 -6.44 -4.48 -2.93
C ALA A 69 -7.50 -4.06 -3.97
N GLN A 70 -7.13 -4.08 -5.25
CA GLN A 70 -8.07 -3.82 -6.36
C GLN A 70 -9.17 -4.89 -6.44
N TYR A 71 -8.85 -6.17 -6.33
CA TYR A 71 -9.87 -7.23 -6.30
C TYR A 71 -10.83 -7.07 -5.12
N ARG A 72 -10.32 -6.73 -3.94
CA ARG A 72 -11.15 -6.43 -2.78
C ARG A 72 -12.05 -5.23 -3.02
N LEU A 73 -11.54 -4.17 -3.66
CA LEU A 73 -12.33 -3.00 -4.00
C LEU A 73 -13.44 -3.33 -5.02
N ALA A 74 -13.12 -4.11 -6.05
CA ALA A 74 -14.09 -4.54 -7.06
C ALA A 74 -15.24 -5.35 -6.43
N MET A 75 -14.91 -6.28 -5.53
CA MET A 75 -15.89 -7.07 -4.79
C MET A 75 -16.83 -6.20 -3.94
N LEU A 76 -16.27 -5.22 -3.21
CA LEU A 76 -17.06 -4.27 -2.40
C LEU A 76 -17.97 -3.37 -3.24
N LEU A 77 -17.62 -3.12 -4.50
CA LEU A 77 -18.39 -2.33 -5.44
C LEU A 77 -19.34 -3.18 -6.31
N ALA A 78 -19.38 -4.51 -6.09
CA ALA A 78 -20.11 -5.46 -6.91
C ALA A 78 -19.78 -5.34 -8.42
N ARG A 79 -18.50 -5.19 -8.75
CA ARG A 79 -17.99 -5.06 -10.12
C ARG A 79 -16.94 -6.13 -10.42
N ALA A 80 -16.78 -6.44 -11.71
CA ALA A 80 -15.62 -7.21 -12.15
C ALA A 80 -14.33 -6.40 -11.94
N PRO A 81 -13.18 -7.05 -11.69
CA PRO A 81 -11.90 -6.35 -11.55
C PRO A 81 -11.51 -5.47 -12.75
N SER A 82 -11.89 -5.87 -13.96
CA SER A 82 -11.69 -5.11 -15.21
C SER A 82 -12.51 -3.82 -15.26
N ASP A 83 -13.61 -3.76 -14.52
CA ASP A 83 -14.61 -2.70 -14.60
C ASP A 83 -14.46 -1.66 -13.47
N LEU A 84 -13.34 -1.74 -12.75
CA LEU A 84 -12.97 -0.73 -11.77
C LEU A 84 -12.80 0.63 -12.46
N PRO A 85 -13.26 1.73 -11.83
CA PRO A 85 -13.07 3.06 -12.37
C PRO A 85 -11.59 3.33 -12.69
N PRO A 86 -11.25 3.91 -13.86
CA PRO A 86 -9.87 4.21 -14.22
C PRO A 86 -9.14 5.04 -13.15
N ALA A 87 -9.84 5.96 -12.49
CA ALA A 87 -9.29 6.75 -11.39
C ALA A 87 -8.80 5.88 -10.20
N ALA A 88 -9.51 4.78 -9.88
CA ALA A 88 -9.10 3.86 -8.82
C ALA A 88 -7.92 2.97 -9.25
N LEU A 89 -7.85 2.62 -10.54
CA LEU A 89 -6.73 1.87 -11.10
C LEU A 89 -5.47 2.72 -11.21
N ALA A 90 -5.60 4.02 -11.50
CA ALA A 90 -4.49 4.96 -11.72
C ALA A 90 -3.95 5.60 -10.43
N CYS A 91 -4.56 5.36 -9.27
CA CYS A 91 -4.09 5.95 -8.02
C CYS A 91 -2.68 5.44 -7.65
N SER A 92 -1.71 6.36 -7.60
CA SER A 92 -0.33 6.08 -7.19
C SER A 92 0.21 6.99 -6.08
N ARG A 93 -0.69 7.74 -5.41
CA ARG A 93 -0.34 8.57 -4.25
C ARG A 93 -1.32 8.33 -3.11
N LEU A 94 -0.81 8.23 -1.89
CA LEU A 94 -1.65 8.15 -0.71
C LEU A 94 -2.53 9.40 -0.56
N PRO A 95 -3.82 9.25 -0.25
CA PRO A 95 -4.66 10.37 0.13
C PRO A 95 -4.20 10.96 1.47
N HIS A 96 -4.05 12.28 1.53
CA HIS A 96 -3.74 13.01 2.75
C HIS A 96 -4.98 13.69 3.33
N LEU A 97 -5.08 13.68 4.66
CA LEU A 97 -6.10 14.44 5.38
C LEU A 97 -5.68 15.92 5.41
N LYS A 98 -6.55 16.81 4.92
CA LYS A 98 -6.30 18.26 4.94
C LYS A 98 -6.55 18.91 6.30
N GLN A 99 -7.29 18.23 7.16
CA GLN A 99 -7.68 18.71 8.49
C GLN A 99 -7.85 17.53 9.44
N PRO A 100 -7.73 17.75 10.76
CA PRO A 100 -8.04 16.74 11.77
C PRO A 100 -9.48 16.22 11.62
N ILE A 101 -9.70 14.95 11.96
CA ILE A 101 -11.05 14.36 11.92
C ILE A 101 -11.86 14.90 13.10
N PRO A 102 -13.01 15.56 12.88
CA PRO A 102 -13.86 16.04 13.97
C PRO A 102 -14.56 14.84 14.62
N VAL A 103 -14.14 14.47 15.84
CA VAL A 103 -14.68 13.29 16.56
C VAL A 103 -15.95 13.59 17.36
N GLY A 104 -16.21 14.87 17.68
CA GLY A 104 -17.43 15.30 18.39
C GLY A 104 -17.55 14.75 19.82
N ASP A 105 -18.78 14.62 20.31
CA ASP A 105 -19.10 14.07 21.64
C ASP A 105 -19.12 12.53 21.66
N GLY A 106 -18.44 11.96 22.66
CA GLY A 106 -18.34 10.51 22.89
C GLY A 106 -19.66 9.85 23.31
N ALA A 107 -20.51 10.53 24.09
CA ALA A 107 -21.80 9.97 24.48
C ALA A 107 -22.74 9.87 23.26
N ALA A 108 -22.76 10.92 22.42
CA ALA A 108 -23.43 10.87 21.13
C ALA A 108 -22.86 9.80 20.18
N LEU A 109 -21.57 9.44 20.31
CA LEU A 109 -20.97 8.33 19.54
C LEU A 109 -21.51 6.96 19.96
N LEU A 110 -21.62 6.69 21.27
CA LEU A 110 -22.20 5.43 21.76
C LEU A 110 -23.65 5.24 21.29
N LYS A 111 -24.46 6.30 21.31
CA LYS A 111 -25.85 6.25 20.82
C LYS A 111 -25.95 5.96 19.31
N ARG A 112 -24.94 6.34 18.53
CA ARG A 112 -24.90 6.11 17.07
C ARG A 112 -24.43 4.69 16.70
N ARG A 113 -23.81 3.97 17.63
CA ARG A 113 -23.26 2.63 17.40
C ARG A 113 -24.38 1.58 17.25
N PRO A 114 -24.54 0.97 16.07
CA PRO A 114 -25.62 0.01 15.83
C PRO A 114 -25.43 -1.30 16.60
N ASP A 115 -24.19 -1.71 16.84
CA ASP A 115 -23.82 -2.88 17.64
C ASP A 115 -24.19 -2.70 19.12
N VAL A 116 -23.97 -1.51 19.69
CA VAL A 116 -24.41 -1.18 21.06
C VAL A 116 -25.94 -1.20 21.15
N ARG A 117 -26.63 -0.56 20.20
CA ARG A 117 -28.10 -0.57 20.16
C ARG A 117 -28.68 -1.97 20.01
N GLN A 118 -28.02 -2.84 19.24
CA GLN A 118 -28.42 -4.24 19.12
C GLN A 118 -28.27 -4.95 20.48
N ALA A 119 -27.16 -4.76 21.18
CA ALA A 119 -26.94 -5.34 22.50
C ALA A 119 -27.98 -4.86 23.53
N GLU A 120 -28.31 -3.57 23.55
CA GLU A 120 -29.37 -3.02 24.42
C GLU A 120 -30.74 -3.64 24.12
N ARG A 121 -31.09 -3.83 22.84
CA ARG A 121 -32.35 -4.48 22.46
C ARG A 121 -32.39 -5.95 22.84
N LEU A 122 -31.26 -6.65 22.70
CA LEU A 122 -31.14 -8.05 23.13
C LEU A 122 -31.30 -8.18 24.65
N LEU A 123 -30.70 -7.25 25.42
CA LEU A 123 -30.87 -7.18 26.86
C LEU A 123 -32.34 -6.91 27.22
N ALA A 124 -32.96 -5.89 26.63
CA ALA A 124 -34.36 -5.55 26.88
C ALA A 124 -35.30 -6.73 26.59
N ALA A 125 -35.07 -7.48 25.50
CA ALA A 125 -35.83 -8.67 25.16
C ALA A 125 -35.61 -9.82 26.17
N SER A 126 -34.42 -9.93 26.76
CA SER A 126 -34.12 -10.95 27.78
C SER A 126 -34.74 -10.63 29.14
N THR A 127 -34.87 -9.35 29.49
CA THR A 127 -35.44 -8.88 30.77
C THR A 127 -36.95 -8.69 30.74
N ALA A 128 -37.55 -8.64 29.55
CA ALA A 128 -39.01 -8.59 29.37
C ALA A 128 -39.68 -9.97 29.41
N ARG A 129 -38.92 -11.02 29.73
CA ARG A 129 -39.39 -12.39 29.91
C ARG A 129 -39.37 -12.74 31.39
#